data_AF-A0A183HE12-F1
#
_entry.id   AF-A0A183HE12-F1
#
_cell.length_a   1.000
_cell.length_b   1.000
_cell.length_c   1.000
_cell.angle_alpha   90.00
_cell.angle_beta   90.00
_cell.angle_gamma   90.00
#
_symmetry.space_group_name_H-M   'P 1'
#
loop_
_entity.id
_entity.type
_entity.pdbx_description
1 polymer ?
#
loop_
_entity_poly.entity_id
_entity_poly.type
_entity_poly.pdbx_seq_one_letter_code
_entity_poly.pdbx_strand_id
1 'polypeptide(L)'
;KDFEDGLQALDVDVSTVNELFRQIPEPTPSQRANFDHLSGRWEDLWELSRMYVERLKSLEAVLNGLVEVTDIVRRHEIMLNSFDDMPASLDKLRGIHSQLLELNMVLQQQQTIVDALNRNIALLRQHVSRTRQSPNHPDVDRLEDEVQTTTVRWENVCSQVVDRLKTTEHVLQTQIVYRTEYENEIKWLDNVEATINSLRKPEELRPEQYQQQLDQLIAEYSQLQERTEAVENVNREGGQFIREAKGYDNRLMQYMENIINIHGPDIRNSFRRSIPQPKNGAQQVMEELEHLNRRFAQLSSLILERRNIMQILIQNWKRKKQYDFLEDLFATIG
;
A
#
# COMPACT_ATOMS: atom_id res chain seq x y z
N LYS A 1 37.37 19.90 26.84
CA LYS A 1 37.65 21.30 27.21
C LYS A 1 38.65 21.35 28.36
N ASP A 2 38.31 20.91 29.57
CA ASP A 2 39.24 20.92 30.71
C ASP A 2 40.59 20.21 30.46
N PHE A 3 40.58 19.09 29.73
CA PHE A 3 41.81 18.41 29.32
C PHE A 3 42.65 19.24 28.34
N GLU A 4 42.03 19.88 27.34
CA GLU A 4 42.72 20.71 26.36
C GLU A 4 43.26 21.98 27.01
N ASP A 5 42.50 22.59 27.92
CA ASP A 5 42.92 23.77 28.68
C ASP A 5 44.11 23.41 29.59
N GLY A 6 44.08 22.23 30.23
CA GLY A 6 45.18 21.71 31.04
C GLY A 6 46.42 21.37 30.20
N LEU A 7 46.24 20.81 29.00
CA LEU A 7 47.34 20.54 28.06
C LEU A 7 47.95 21.86 27.57
N GLN A 8 47.12 22.84 27.19
CA GLN A 8 47.55 24.15 26.75
C GLN A 8 48.30 24.94 27.83
N ALA A 9 47.96 24.75 29.11
CA ALA A 9 48.70 25.36 30.21
C ALA A 9 50.18 24.92 30.27
N LEU A 10 50.50 23.73 29.75
CA LEU A 10 51.87 23.21 29.67
C LEU A 10 52.64 23.75 28.44
N ASP A 11 51.99 24.49 27.53
CA ASP A 11 52.64 25.06 26.34
C ASP A 11 53.86 25.93 26.72
N VAL A 12 53.74 26.71 27.81
CA VAL A 12 54.79 27.61 28.29
C VAL A 12 56.00 26.82 28.79
N ASP A 13 55.76 25.75 29.55
CA ASP A 13 56.82 24.91 30.09
C ASP A 13 57.54 24.16 28.96
N VAL A 14 56.79 23.56 28.03
CA VAL A 14 57.37 22.87 26.86
C VAL A 14 58.15 23.83 25.97
N SER A 15 57.64 25.04 25.73
CA SER A 15 58.35 26.09 25.01
C SER A 15 59.64 26.51 25.72
N THR A 16 59.61 26.57 27.05
CA THR A 16 60.80 26.86 27.87
C THR A 16 61.85 25.75 27.74
N VAL A 17 61.45 24.47 27.81
CA VAL A 17 62.38 23.35 27.60
C VAL A 17 62.96 23.38 26.18
N ASN A 18 62.15 23.68 25.16
CA ASN A 18 62.60 23.83 23.77
C ASN A 18 63.66 24.92 23.62
N GLU A 19 63.45 26.07 24.24
CA GLU A 19 64.39 27.18 24.18
C GLU A 19 65.67 26.89 24.98
N LEU A 20 65.56 26.31 26.17
CA LEU A 20 66.73 25.89 26.96
C LEU A 20 67.57 24.85 26.22
N PHE A 21 66.95 23.88 25.56
CA PHE A 21 67.68 22.87 24.79
C PHE A 21 68.45 23.48 23.61
N ARG A 22 67.87 24.46 22.90
CA ARG A 22 68.55 25.19 21.81
C ARG A 22 69.79 25.96 22.28
N GLN A 23 69.82 26.36 23.54
CA GLN A 23 70.94 27.11 24.13
C GLN A 23 72.08 26.22 24.61
N ILE A 24 71.94 24.89 24.59
CA ILE A 24 72.99 23.94 24.98
C ILE A 24 74.03 23.82 23.85
N PRO A 25 75.30 24.23 24.07
CA PRO A 25 76.37 23.96 23.12
C PRO A 25 76.74 22.48 23.17
N GLU A 26 76.73 21.81 22.02
CA GLU A 26 77.03 20.37 21.86
C GLU A 26 76.26 19.44 22.83
N PRO A 27 74.93 19.29 22.68
CA PRO A 27 74.15 18.43 23.55
C PRO A 27 74.66 16.98 23.47
N THR A 28 74.62 16.26 24.61
CA THR A 28 74.98 14.84 24.65
C THR A 28 73.96 13.99 23.88
N PRO A 29 74.33 12.77 23.43
CA PRO A 29 73.38 11.84 22.80
C PRO A 29 72.12 11.58 23.64
N SER A 30 72.26 11.47 24.97
CA SER A 30 71.12 11.27 25.87
C SER A 30 70.22 12.51 25.98
N GLN A 31 70.79 13.71 26.00
CA GLN A 31 70.00 14.95 25.99
C GLN A 31 69.20 15.10 24.70
N ARG A 32 69.81 14.80 23.54
CA ARG A 32 69.08 14.74 22.25
C ARG A 32 67.94 13.74 22.30
N ALA A 33 68.22 12.49 22.70
CA ALA A 33 67.19 11.45 22.77
C ALA A 33 66.01 11.81 23.71
N ASN A 34 66.30 12.40 24.87
CA ASN A 34 65.26 12.83 25.82
C ASN A 34 64.44 14.00 25.28
N PHE A 35 65.09 14.96 24.60
CA PHE A 35 64.42 16.09 23.97
C PHE A 35 63.50 15.63 22.82
N ASP A 36 64.01 14.77 21.95
CA ASP A 36 63.25 14.19 20.84
C ASP A 36 62.06 13.38 21.38
N HIS A 37 62.27 12.63 22.47
CA HIS A 37 61.21 11.88 23.13
C HIS A 37 60.13 12.80 23.72
N LEU A 38 60.50 13.88 24.41
CA LEU A 38 59.55 14.86 24.95
C LEU A 38 58.75 15.51 23.82
N SER A 39 59.43 15.95 22.77
CA SER A 39 58.81 16.60 21.61
C SER A 39 57.82 15.66 20.92
N GLY A 40 58.20 14.40 20.67
CA GLY A 40 57.31 13.41 20.10
C GLY A 40 56.09 13.12 20.99
N ARG A 41 56.31 12.94 22.31
CA ARG A 41 55.20 12.72 23.27
C ARG A 41 54.24 13.90 23.34
N TRP A 42 54.76 15.11 23.19
CA TRP A 42 53.96 16.33 23.17
C TRP A 42 53.09 16.42 21.92
N GLU A 43 53.66 16.12 20.75
CA GLU A 43 52.92 16.04 19.48
C GLU A 43 51.85 14.94 19.53
N ASP A 44 52.21 13.74 20.01
CA ASP A 44 51.30 12.60 20.18
C ASP A 44 50.08 12.96 21.06
N LEU A 45 50.30 13.70 22.16
CA LEU A 45 49.24 14.12 23.07
C LEU A 45 48.25 15.07 22.39
N TRP A 46 48.76 16.05 21.64
CA TRP A 46 47.92 16.98 20.90
C TRP A 46 47.17 16.28 19.76
N GLU A 47 47.82 15.37 19.03
CA GLU A 47 47.17 14.58 17.99
C GLU A 47 46.04 13.72 18.58
N LEU A 48 46.33 13.00 19.67
CA LEU A 48 45.33 12.18 20.36
C LEU A 48 44.16 13.02 20.88
N SER A 49 44.44 14.22 21.43
CA SER A 49 43.40 15.16 21.87
C SER A 49 42.46 15.53 20.73
N ARG A 50 43.00 15.92 19.57
CA ARG A 50 42.22 16.30 18.38
C ARG A 50 41.40 15.12 17.87
N MET A 51 41.98 13.93 17.81
CA MET A 51 41.26 12.71 17.42
C MET A 51 40.12 12.36 18.38
N TYR A 52 40.32 12.60 19.68
CA TYR A 52 39.28 12.38 20.68
C TYR A 52 38.11 13.37 20.51
N VAL A 53 38.39 14.62 20.18
CA VAL A 53 37.35 15.62 19.88
C VAL A 53 36.52 15.21 18.66
N GLU A 54 37.16 14.77 17.57
CA GLU A 54 36.43 14.29 16.38
C GLU A 54 35.60 13.02 16.69
N ARG A 55 36.09 12.15 17.57
CA ARG A 55 35.31 11.01 18.06
C ARG A 55 34.07 11.45 18.84
N LEU A 56 34.18 12.46 19.71
CA LEU A 56 33.03 12.97 20.46
C LEU A 56 32.00 13.62 19.54
N LYS A 57 32.45 14.41 18.54
CA LYS A 57 31.55 15.00 17.54
C LYS A 57 30.81 13.95 16.72
N SER A 58 31.51 12.91 16.25
CA SER A 58 30.89 11.81 15.52
C SER A 58 29.91 11.02 16.39
N LEU A 59 30.23 10.78 17.66
CA LEU A 59 29.31 10.16 18.62
C LEU A 59 28.05 11.00 18.81
N GLU A 60 28.18 12.31 19.01
CA GLU A 60 27.05 13.23 19.13
C GLU A 60 26.17 13.20 17.87
N ALA A 61 26.79 13.21 16.68
CA ALA A 61 26.07 13.13 15.41
C ALA A 61 25.30 11.81 15.24
N VAL A 62 25.87 10.68 15.69
CA VAL A 62 25.18 9.37 15.69
C VAL A 62 24.00 9.39 16.66
N LEU A 63 24.18 9.87 17.88
CA LEU A 63 23.12 9.88 18.90
C LEU A 63 21.96 10.77 18.48
N ASN A 64 22.24 11.98 17.97
CA ASN A 64 21.21 12.88 17.46
C ASN A 64 20.50 12.28 16.23
N GLY A 65 21.26 11.70 15.29
CA GLY A 65 20.69 11.06 14.12
C GLY A 65 19.82 9.84 14.46
N LEU A 66 20.20 9.04 15.46
CA LEU A 66 19.40 7.91 15.93
C LEU A 66 18.04 8.36 16.47
N VAL A 67 18.01 9.42 17.29
CA VAL A 67 16.76 9.98 17.81
C VAL A 67 15.88 10.51 16.67
N GLU A 68 16.47 11.28 15.76
CA GLU A 68 15.76 11.87 14.62
C GLU A 68 15.18 10.79 13.68
N VAL A 69 16.00 9.83 13.26
CA VAL A 69 15.57 8.77 12.33
C VAL A 69 14.55 7.84 13.01
N THR A 70 14.72 7.53 14.29
CA THR A 70 13.74 6.71 15.02
C THR A 70 12.37 7.38 15.09
N ASP A 71 12.32 8.69 15.33
CA ASP A 71 11.07 9.46 15.31
C ASP A 71 10.46 9.53 13.91
N ILE A 72 11.28 9.77 12.89
CA ILE A 72 10.86 9.73 11.48
C ILE A 72 10.22 8.38 11.16
N VAL A 73 10.92 7.28 11.40
CA VAL A 73 10.44 5.92 11.12
C VAL A 73 9.13 5.65 11.87
N ARG A 74 9.08 5.97 13.16
CA ARG A 74 7.88 5.76 14.00
C ARG A 74 6.67 6.53 13.46
N ARG A 75 6.83 7.79 13.05
CA ARG A 75 5.74 8.59 12.47
C ARG A 75 5.19 7.97 11.19
N HIS A 76 6.06 7.46 10.32
CA HIS A 76 5.65 6.82 9.08
C HIS A 76 5.01 5.45 9.32
N GLU A 77 5.50 4.65 10.27
CA GLU A 77 4.88 3.39 10.68
C GLU A 77 3.45 3.62 11.20
N ILE A 78 3.24 4.67 12.01
CA ILE A 78 1.91 5.06 12.50
C ILE A 78 1.01 5.54 11.36
N MET A 79 1.54 6.37 10.45
CA MET A 79 0.80 6.86 9.29
C MET A 79 0.35 5.70 8.39
N LEU A 80 1.25 4.77 8.07
CA LEU A 80 0.95 3.60 7.24
C LEU A 80 -0.09 2.69 7.89
N ASN A 81 -0.10 2.55 9.22
CA ASN A 81 -1.14 1.81 9.95
C ASN A 81 -2.47 2.56 10.09
N SER A 82 -2.50 3.83 9.68
CA SER A 82 -3.71 4.65 9.67
C SER A 82 -4.45 4.60 8.32
N PHE A 83 -3.89 3.94 7.30
CA PHE A 83 -4.62 3.67 6.06
C PHE A 83 -5.72 2.62 6.31
N ASP A 84 -6.86 2.84 5.68
CA ASP A 84 -8.00 1.93 5.72
C ASP A 84 -7.87 0.78 4.71
N ASP A 85 -8.81 -0.17 4.79
CA ASP A 85 -9.00 -1.20 3.76
C ASP A 85 -9.24 -0.59 2.39
N MET A 86 -8.97 -1.37 1.35
CA MET A 86 -9.14 -0.96 -0.04
C MET A 86 -10.59 -0.50 -0.31
N PRO A 87 -10.83 0.76 -0.71
CA PRO A 87 -12.17 1.25 -0.97
C PRO A 87 -12.65 0.89 -2.38
N ALA A 88 -13.96 0.67 -2.56
CA ALA A 88 -14.56 0.50 -3.89
C ALA A 88 -14.89 1.83 -4.60
N SER A 89 -14.88 2.95 -3.87
CA SER A 89 -15.13 4.28 -4.45
C SER A 89 -13.90 4.79 -5.20
N LEU A 90 -14.08 5.18 -6.47
CA LEU A 90 -13.02 5.73 -7.30
C LEU A 90 -12.41 7.00 -6.71
N ASP A 91 -13.20 7.88 -6.11
CA ASP A 91 -12.69 9.12 -5.52
C ASP A 91 -11.83 8.86 -4.29
N LYS A 92 -12.24 7.89 -3.46
CA LYS A 92 -11.42 7.44 -2.32
C LYS A 92 -10.12 6.78 -2.78
N LEU A 93 -10.17 5.93 -3.82
CA LEU A 93 -8.96 5.32 -4.40
C LEU A 93 -7.99 6.37 -4.94
N ARG A 94 -8.48 7.37 -5.69
CA ARG A 94 -7.66 8.50 -6.17
C ARG A 94 -7.06 9.30 -5.02
N GLY A 95 -7.83 9.51 -3.95
CA GLY A 95 -7.35 10.15 -2.72
C GLY A 95 -6.21 9.39 -2.07
N ILE A 96 -6.37 8.07 -1.87
CA ILE A 96 -5.32 7.20 -1.32
C ILE A 96 -4.08 7.20 -2.20
N HIS A 97 -4.24 7.05 -3.53
CA HIS A 97 -3.13 7.09 -4.47
C HIS A 97 -2.35 8.41 -4.39
N SER A 98 -3.06 9.54 -4.32
CA SER A 98 -2.44 10.87 -4.20
C SER A 98 -1.67 11.02 -2.88
N GLN A 99 -2.24 10.56 -1.76
CA GLN A 99 -1.56 10.55 -0.46
C GLN A 99 -0.29 9.68 -0.47
N LEU A 100 -0.33 8.52 -1.14
CA LEU A 100 0.83 7.64 -1.28
C LEU A 100 1.92 8.26 -2.16
N LEU A 101 1.57 8.99 -3.22
CA LEU A 101 2.54 9.74 -4.02
C LEU A 101 3.25 10.82 -3.21
N GLU A 102 2.49 11.62 -2.46
CA GLU A 102 3.05 12.66 -1.57
C GLU A 102 3.97 12.03 -0.52
N LEU A 103 3.52 10.96 0.11
CA LEU A 103 4.32 10.21 1.08
C LEU A 103 5.62 9.68 0.45
N ASN A 104 5.57 9.12 -0.75
CA ASN A 104 6.77 8.66 -1.45
C ASN A 104 7.77 9.80 -1.71
N MET A 105 7.31 11.00 -2.07
CA MET A 105 8.18 12.17 -2.23
C MET A 105 8.84 12.58 -0.91
N VAL A 106 8.09 12.56 0.20
CA VAL A 106 8.61 12.84 1.54
C VAL A 106 9.70 11.84 1.94
N LEU A 107 9.46 10.54 1.69
CA LEU A 107 10.45 9.50 1.99
C LEU A 107 11.75 9.70 1.19
N GLN A 108 11.65 10.04 -0.09
CA GLN A 108 12.82 10.32 -0.92
C GLN A 108 13.65 11.50 -0.40
N GLN A 109 13.01 12.55 0.12
CA GLN A 109 13.71 13.69 0.72
C GLN A 109 14.42 13.29 2.03
N GLN A 110 13.74 12.52 2.88
CA GLN A 110 14.25 12.09 4.18
C GLN A 110 15.31 10.98 4.10
N GLN A 111 15.44 10.28 2.96
CA GLN A 111 16.51 9.31 2.73
C GLN A 111 17.90 9.88 3.05
N THR A 112 18.13 11.15 2.73
CA THR A 112 19.41 11.84 3.00
C THR A 112 19.78 11.91 4.48
N ILE A 113 18.77 11.95 5.37
CA ILE A 113 18.95 11.96 6.83
C ILE A 113 19.38 10.57 7.31
N VAL A 114 18.75 9.52 6.78
CA VAL A 114 19.11 8.12 7.09
C VAL A 114 20.52 7.80 6.58
N ASP A 115 20.86 8.25 5.37
CA ASP A 115 22.20 8.10 4.79
C ASP A 115 23.26 8.88 5.60
N ALA A 116 22.90 10.03 6.17
CA ALA A 116 23.78 10.76 7.08
C ALA A 116 24.05 9.96 8.35
N LEU A 117 23.03 9.37 8.97
CA LEU A 117 23.19 8.50 10.14
C LEU A 117 24.12 7.30 9.84
N ASN A 118 23.88 6.59 8.74
CA ASN A 118 24.70 5.45 8.33
C ASN A 118 26.17 5.84 8.06
N ARG A 119 26.42 7.03 7.51
CA ARG A 119 27.79 7.57 7.36
C ARG A 119 28.42 7.93 8.71
N ASN A 120 27.65 8.54 9.61
CA ASN A 120 28.14 8.95 10.92
C ASN A 120 28.56 7.76 11.79
N ILE A 121 27.83 6.64 11.74
CA ILE A 121 28.22 5.45 12.51
C ILE A 121 29.51 4.81 11.98
N ALA A 122 29.70 4.78 10.66
CA ALA A 122 30.95 4.31 10.05
C ALA A 122 32.14 5.22 10.42
N LEU A 123 31.93 6.54 10.43
CA LEU A 123 32.94 7.51 10.89
C LEU A 123 33.27 7.31 12.38
N LEU A 124 32.25 7.12 13.23
CA LEU A 124 32.46 6.85 14.65
C LEU A 124 33.33 5.61 14.84
N ARG A 125 33.03 4.50 14.14
CA ARG A 125 33.85 3.28 14.18
C ARG A 125 35.30 3.57 13.83
N GLN A 126 35.54 4.32 12.75
CA GLN A 126 36.89 4.70 12.32
C GLN A 126 37.62 5.52 13.40
N HIS A 127 36.97 6.51 14.02
CA HIS A 127 37.57 7.32 15.08
C HIS A 127 37.85 6.51 16.36
N VAL A 128 36.97 5.58 16.70
CA VAL A 128 37.11 4.69 17.85
C VAL A 128 38.33 3.78 17.67
N SER A 129 38.46 3.12 16.51
CA SER A 129 39.60 2.22 16.23
C SER A 129 40.95 2.94 16.23
N ARG A 130 40.97 4.24 15.92
CA ARG A 130 42.21 5.04 15.95
C ARG A 130 42.56 5.58 17.33
N THR A 131 41.60 5.67 18.25
CA THR A 131 41.78 6.29 19.59
C THR A 131 41.79 5.28 20.74
N ARG A 132 41.35 4.04 20.50
CA ARG A 132 41.32 2.96 21.50
C ARG A 132 42.24 1.83 21.05
N GLN A 133 43.03 1.31 21.97
CA GLN A 133 43.97 0.21 21.71
C GLN A 133 43.28 -1.16 21.68
N SER A 134 42.12 -1.30 22.35
CA SER A 134 41.35 -2.53 22.36
C SER A 134 40.80 -2.81 20.95
N PRO A 135 40.88 -4.05 20.43
CA PRO A 135 40.24 -4.40 19.16
C PRO A 135 38.71 -4.56 19.28
N ASN A 136 38.18 -4.66 20.51
CA ASN A 136 36.76 -4.85 20.78
C ASN A 136 36.12 -3.58 21.37
N HIS A 137 34.94 -3.22 20.87
CA HIS A 137 34.20 -1.98 21.18
C HIS A 137 32.70 -2.26 21.32
N PRO A 138 32.26 -2.99 22.37
CA PRO A 138 30.87 -3.43 22.53
C PRO A 138 29.86 -2.29 22.60
N ASP A 139 30.31 -1.11 23.07
CA ASP A 139 29.52 0.12 23.09
C ASP A 139 29.20 0.65 21.68
N VAL A 140 30.16 0.52 20.76
CA VAL A 140 30.00 0.91 19.36
C VAL A 140 29.26 -0.17 18.58
N ASP A 141 29.52 -1.45 18.86
CA ASP A 141 28.79 -2.57 18.27
C ASP A 141 27.30 -2.45 18.55
N ARG A 142 26.91 -2.13 19.80
CA ARG A 142 25.51 -1.88 20.15
C ARG A 142 24.90 -0.70 19.39
N LEU A 143 25.65 0.39 19.20
CA LEU A 143 25.16 1.54 18.43
C LEU A 143 24.99 1.20 16.94
N GLU A 144 25.89 0.41 16.36
CA GLU A 144 25.76 -0.11 15.01
C GLU A 144 24.52 -0.99 14.86
N ASP A 145 24.25 -1.88 15.82
CA ASP A 145 23.05 -2.71 15.83
C ASP A 145 21.76 -1.87 15.90
N GLU A 146 21.75 -0.80 16.70
CA GLU A 146 20.62 0.14 16.80
C GLU A 146 20.39 0.93 15.50
N VAL A 147 21.47 1.41 14.87
CA VAL A 147 21.41 2.07 13.56
C VAL A 147 20.90 1.09 12.51
N GLN A 148 21.44 -0.12 12.46
CA GLN A 148 21.03 -1.15 11.50
C GLN A 148 19.56 -1.52 11.66
N THR A 149 19.11 -1.73 12.90
CA THR A 149 17.70 -2.03 13.21
C THR A 149 16.78 -0.91 12.73
N THR A 150 17.18 0.34 12.95
CA THR A 150 16.40 1.51 12.52
C THR A 150 16.39 1.66 10.99
N THR A 151 17.52 1.41 10.33
CA THR A 151 17.65 1.42 8.87
C THR A 151 16.78 0.33 8.22
N VAL A 152 16.74 -0.89 8.76
CA VAL A 152 15.85 -1.96 8.25
C VAL A 152 14.38 -1.56 8.37
N ARG A 153 14.00 -0.92 9.49
CA ARG A 153 12.62 -0.42 9.67
C ARG A 153 12.29 0.70 8.68
N TRP A 154 13.23 1.60 8.41
CA TRP A 154 13.10 2.62 7.37
C TRP A 154 12.91 2.00 5.98
N GLU A 155 13.73 1.02 5.59
CA GLU A 155 13.60 0.32 4.31
C GLU A 155 12.25 -0.38 4.18
N ASN A 156 11.75 -0.99 5.26
CA ASN A 156 10.41 -1.57 5.29
C ASN A 156 9.31 -0.52 5.06
N VAL A 157 9.40 0.66 5.69
CA VAL A 157 8.48 1.79 5.44
C VAL A 157 8.50 2.17 3.95
N CYS A 158 9.68 2.32 3.35
CA CYS A 158 9.82 2.63 1.93
C CYS A 158 9.19 1.56 1.04
N SER A 159 9.47 0.28 1.29
CA SER A 159 8.88 -0.84 0.53
C SER A 159 7.36 -0.84 0.63
N GLN A 160 6.81 -0.61 1.82
CA GLN A 160 5.36 -0.56 2.02
C GLN A 160 4.69 0.53 1.20
N VAL A 161 5.29 1.72 1.10
CA VAL A 161 4.75 2.81 0.28
C VAL A 161 4.76 2.44 -1.19
N VAL A 162 5.88 1.91 -1.70
CA VAL A 162 6.00 1.48 -3.10
C VAL A 162 4.98 0.39 -3.44
N ASP A 163 4.86 -0.64 -2.61
CA ASP A 163 3.95 -1.76 -2.83
C ASP A 163 2.48 -1.33 -2.80
N ARG A 164 2.13 -0.45 -1.85
CA ARG A 164 0.77 0.10 -1.74
C ARG A 164 0.46 1.04 -2.90
N LEU A 165 1.42 1.84 -3.36
CA LEU A 165 1.25 2.71 -4.53
C LEU A 165 0.93 1.87 -5.77
N LYS A 166 1.78 0.87 -6.07
CA LYS A 166 1.60 -0.04 -7.20
C LYS A 166 0.27 -0.79 -7.13
N THR A 167 -0.08 -1.30 -5.94
CA THR A 167 -1.36 -2.00 -5.75
C THR A 167 -2.54 -1.05 -6.00
N THR A 168 -2.50 0.16 -5.45
CA THR A 168 -3.59 1.14 -5.56
C THR A 168 -3.76 1.61 -7.00
N GLU A 169 -2.67 1.83 -7.73
CA GLU A 169 -2.70 2.20 -9.14
C GLU A 169 -3.35 1.10 -10.00
N HIS A 170 -2.94 -0.14 -9.79
CA HIS A 170 -3.52 -1.28 -10.50
C HIS A 170 -5.01 -1.47 -10.18
N VAL A 171 -5.37 -1.45 -8.89
CA VAL A 171 -6.76 -1.54 -8.43
C VAL A 171 -7.60 -0.40 -9.00
N LEU A 172 -7.06 0.82 -9.08
CA LEU A 172 -7.75 1.97 -9.65
C LEU A 172 -8.10 1.74 -11.13
N GLN A 173 -7.18 1.19 -11.92
CA GLN A 173 -7.46 0.87 -13.32
C GLN A 173 -8.54 -0.19 -13.46
N THR A 174 -8.42 -1.31 -12.74
CA THR A 174 -9.45 -2.36 -12.72
C THR A 174 -10.81 -1.80 -12.28
N GLN A 175 -10.82 -0.93 -11.27
CA GLN A 175 -12.06 -0.37 -10.74
C GLN A 175 -12.74 0.60 -11.72
N ILE A 176 -11.98 1.35 -12.53
CA ILE A 176 -12.54 2.22 -13.57
C ILE A 176 -13.28 1.39 -14.62
N VAL A 177 -12.65 0.30 -15.08
CA VAL A 177 -13.25 -0.61 -16.06
C VAL A 177 -14.48 -1.28 -15.44
N TYR A 178 -14.34 -1.90 -14.27
CA TYR A 178 -15.44 -2.55 -13.57
C TYR A 178 -16.66 -1.64 -13.39
N ARG A 179 -16.46 -0.40 -12.92
CA ARG A 179 -17.57 0.54 -12.69
C ARG A 179 -18.30 0.91 -13.96
N THR A 180 -17.55 1.17 -15.03
CA THR A 180 -18.12 1.52 -16.34
C THR A 180 -18.97 0.36 -16.88
N GLU A 181 -18.42 -0.85 -16.88
CA GLU A 181 -19.09 -2.05 -17.38
C GLU A 181 -20.31 -2.39 -16.50
N TYR A 182 -20.17 -2.32 -15.17
CA TYR A 182 -21.26 -2.57 -14.23
C TYR A 182 -22.43 -1.61 -14.42
N GLU A 183 -22.17 -0.30 -14.53
CA GLU A 183 -23.21 0.70 -14.75
C GLU A 183 -23.92 0.52 -16.09
N ASN A 184 -23.19 0.12 -17.13
CA ASN A 184 -23.76 -0.17 -18.44
C ASN A 184 -24.72 -1.36 -18.37
N GLU A 185 -24.30 -2.46 -17.74
CA GLU A 185 -25.12 -3.67 -17.65
C GLU A 185 -26.32 -3.50 -16.70
N ILE A 186 -26.19 -2.74 -15.61
CA ILE A 186 -27.34 -2.39 -14.75
C ILE A 186 -28.37 -1.56 -15.52
N LYS A 187 -27.95 -0.51 -16.24
CA LYS A 187 -28.87 0.31 -17.05
C LYS A 187 -29.55 -0.52 -18.14
N TRP A 188 -28.81 -1.44 -18.76
CA TRP A 188 -29.39 -2.33 -19.77
C TRP A 188 -30.43 -3.28 -19.14
N LEU A 189 -30.14 -3.88 -17.98
CA LEU A 189 -31.11 -4.70 -17.25
C LEU A 189 -32.35 -3.92 -16.84
N ASP A 190 -32.21 -2.66 -16.41
CA ASP A 190 -33.34 -1.79 -16.09
C ASP A 190 -34.26 -1.59 -17.32
N ASN A 191 -33.68 -1.43 -18.51
CA ASN A 191 -34.44 -1.30 -19.76
C ASN A 191 -35.17 -2.60 -20.13
N VAL A 192 -34.49 -3.75 -20.03
CA VAL A 192 -35.12 -5.06 -20.29
C VAL A 192 -36.26 -5.29 -19.31
N GLU A 193 -36.03 -5.02 -18.02
CA GLU A 193 -37.07 -5.16 -16.99
C GLU A 193 -38.27 -4.25 -17.25
N ALA A 194 -38.05 -3.00 -17.66
CA ALA A 194 -39.12 -2.09 -18.06
C ALA A 194 -39.90 -2.61 -19.28
N THR A 195 -39.21 -3.11 -20.31
CA THR A 195 -39.86 -3.73 -21.48
C THR A 195 -40.71 -4.92 -21.07
N ILE A 196 -40.17 -5.85 -20.29
CA ILE A 196 -40.90 -7.04 -19.83
C ILE A 196 -42.08 -6.66 -18.95
N ASN A 197 -41.95 -5.67 -18.07
CA ASN A 197 -43.05 -5.20 -17.23
C ASN A 197 -44.14 -4.47 -18.02
N SER A 198 -43.81 -3.87 -19.18
CA SER A 198 -44.80 -3.25 -20.07
C SER A 198 -45.61 -4.24 -20.90
N LEU A 199 -45.14 -5.49 -21.03
CA LEU A 199 -45.84 -6.52 -21.77
C LEU A 199 -47.17 -6.85 -21.09
N ARG A 200 -48.25 -6.86 -21.87
CA ARG A 200 -49.59 -7.18 -21.39
C ARG A 200 -49.67 -8.62 -20.88
N LYS A 201 -50.54 -8.83 -19.90
CA LYS A 201 -50.81 -10.18 -19.43
C LYS A 201 -51.54 -10.98 -20.51
N PRO A 202 -51.34 -12.32 -20.56
CA PRO A 202 -51.97 -13.15 -21.56
C PRO A 202 -53.50 -13.01 -21.65
N GLU A 203 -54.18 -12.75 -20.55
CA GLU A 203 -55.64 -12.61 -20.47
C GLU A 203 -56.16 -11.31 -21.13
N GLU A 204 -55.29 -10.31 -21.30
CA GLU A 204 -55.60 -8.99 -21.85
C GLU A 204 -55.37 -8.92 -23.38
N LEU A 205 -54.89 -10.01 -23.97
CA LEU A 205 -54.48 -10.09 -25.37
C LEU A 205 -55.52 -10.81 -26.21
N ARG A 206 -55.70 -10.32 -27.43
CA ARG A 206 -56.44 -11.06 -28.44
C ARG A 206 -55.52 -12.12 -29.08
N PRO A 207 -56.06 -13.26 -29.54
CA PRO A 207 -55.23 -14.33 -30.09
C PRO A 207 -54.33 -13.93 -31.26
N GLU A 208 -54.75 -12.95 -32.07
CA GLU A 208 -53.96 -12.42 -33.17
C GLU A 208 -52.69 -11.69 -32.70
N GLN A 209 -52.65 -11.27 -31.42
CA GLN A 209 -51.55 -10.50 -30.82
C GLN A 209 -50.53 -11.41 -30.12
N TYR A 210 -50.86 -12.69 -29.87
CA TYR A 210 -49.94 -13.61 -29.19
C TYR A 210 -48.62 -13.81 -29.95
N GLN A 211 -48.68 -13.89 -31.29
CA GLN A 211 -47.46 -14.07 -32.09
C GLN A 211 -46.54 -12.85 -31.96
N GLN A 212 -47.09 -11.63 -32.03
CA GLN A 212 -46.31 -10.40 -31.90
C GLN A 212 -45.59 -10.33 -30.54
N GLN A 213 -46.29 -10.68 -29.46
CA GLN A 213 -45.68 -10.68 -28.13
C GLN A 213 -44.68 -11.82 -27.94
N LEU A 214 -44.92 -12.99 -28.55
CA LEU A 214 -43.94 -14.07 -28.58
C LEU A 214 -42.66 -13.62 -29.29
N ASP A 215 -42.77 -12.96 -30.44
CA ASP A 215 -41.62 -12.47 -31.20
C ASP A 215 -40.81 -11.44 -30.41
N GLN A 216 -41.48 -10.56 -29.65
CA GLN A 216 -40.82 -9.65 -28.70
C GLN A 216 -40.06 -10.41 -27.61
N LEU A 217 -40.68 -11.40 -26.96
CA LEU A 217 -40.02 -12.21 -25.93
C LEU A 217 -38.83 -13.00 -26.48
N ILE A 218 -38.91 -13.49 -27.72
CA ILE A 218 -37.79 -14.17 -28.39
C ILE A 218 -36.64 -13.17 -28.64
N ALA A 219 -36.95 -11.96 -29.11
CA ALA A 219 -35.96 -10.92 -29.35
C ALA A 219 -35.24 -10.51 -28.05
N GLU A 220 -36.00 -10.25 -26.98
CA GLU A 220 -35.43 -9.92 -25.66
C GLU A 220 -34.56 -11.07 -25.11
N TYR A 221 -35.01 -12.31 -25.26
CA TYR A 221 -34.22 -13.48 -24.84
C TYR A 221 -32.92 -13.63 -25.65
N SER A 222 -32.95 -13.36 -26.96
CA SER A 222 -31.77 -13.38 -27.82
C SER A 222 -30.76 -12.31 -27.39
N GLN A 223 -31.23 -11.09 -27.11
CA GLN A 223 -30.37 -10.01 -26.60
C GLN A 223 -29.75 -10.37 -25.25
N LEU A 224 -30.50 -11.03 -24.38
CA LEU A 224 -29.99 -11.58 -23.12
C LEU A 224 -28.84 -12.57 -23.33
N GLN A 225 -28.99 -13.48 -24.30
CA GLN A 225 -27.93 -14.44 -24.62
C GLN A 225 -26.67 -13.73 -25.14
N GLU A 226 -26.82 -12.76 -26.03
CA GLU A 226 -25.69 -11.94 -26.53
C GLU A 226 -24.99 -11.16 -25.42
N ARG A 227 -25.74 -10.72 -24.39
CA ARG A 227 -25.19 -9.98 -23.24
C ARG A 227 -24.51 -10.84 -22.18
N THR A 228 -24.58 -12.17 -22.30
CA THR A 228 -23.92 -13.09 -21.36
C THR A 228 -22.42 -12.82 -21.26
N GLU A 229 -21.74 -12.60 -22.39
CA GLU A 229 -20.30 -12.31 -22.41
C GLU A 229 -19.95 -11.00 -21.70
N ALA A 230 -20.79 -9.97 -21.82
CA ALA A 230 -20.60 -8.70 -21.13
C ALA A 230 -20.75 -8.86 -19.61
N VAL A 231 -21.74 -9.63 -19.15
CA VAL A 231 -21.90 -9.93 -17.72
C VAL A 231 -20.74 -10.78 -17.19
N GLU A 232 -20.24 -11.73 -17.98
CA GLU A 232 -19.02 -12.48 -17.64
C GLU A 232 -17.78 -11.57 -17.55
N ASN A 233 -17.66 -10.56 -18.42
CA ASN A 233 -16.63 -9.53 -18.34
C ASN A 233 -16.73 -8.73 -17.04
N VAL A 234 -17.92 -8.25 -16.66
CA VAL A 234 -18.15 -7.54 -15.38
C VAL A 234 -17.74 -8.42 -14.19
N ASN A 235 -18.12 -9.71 -14.21
CA ASN A 235 -17.74 -10.66 -13.18
C ASN A 235 -16.22 -10.88 -13.11
N ARG A 236 -15.53 -10.90 -14.25
CA ARG A 236 -14.08 -11.04 -14.31
C ARG A 236 -13.37 -9.84 -13.67
N GLU A 237 -13.73 -8.63 -14.08
CA GLU A 237 -13.14 -7.38 -13.57
C GLU A 237 -13.46 -7.18 -12.09
N GLY A 238 -14.71 -7.39 -11.67
CA GLY A 238 -15.09 -7.30 -10.26
C GLY A 238 -14.42 -8.39 -9.41
N GLY A 239 -14.29 -9.60 -9.94
CA GLY A 239 -13.55 -10.69 -9.30
C GLY A 239 -12.06 -10.40 -9.16
N GLN A 240 -11.46 -9.72 -10.14
CA GLN A 240 -10.08 -9.25 -10.07
C GLN A 240 -9.91 -8.19 -8.97
N PHE A 241 -10.77 -7.17 -8.95
CA PHE A 241 -10.78 -6.16 -7.90
C PHE A 241 -10.89 -6.80 -6.50
N ILE A 242 -11.81 -7.74 -6.30
CA ILE A 242 -12.00 -8.42 -5.00
C ILE A 242 -10.74 -9.14 -4.54
N ARG A 243 -10.03 -9.85 -5.45
CA ARG A 243 -8.79 -10.56 -5.11
C ARG A 243 -7.70 -9.59 -4.66
N GLU A 244 -7.53 -8.49 -5.38
CA GLU A 244 -6.51 -7.50 -5.09
C GLU A 244 -6.79 -6.73 -3.81
N ALA A 245 -8.05 -6.33 -3.59
CA ALA A 245 -8.51 -5.69 -2.36
C ALA A 245 -8.24 -6.59 -1.14
N LYS A 246 -8.64 -7.88 -1.19
CA LYS A 246 -8.33 -8.83 -0.10
C LYS A 246 -6.83 -9.00 0.12
N GLY A 247 -6.05 -9.05 -0.95
CA GLY A 247 -4.59 -9.14 -0.85
C GLY A 247 -3.97 -7.90 -0.17
N TYR A 248 -4.47 -6.72 -0.50
CA TYR A 248 -4.07 -5.46 0.13
C TYR A 248 -4.43 -5.42 1.62
N ASP A 249 -5.69 -5.71 1.96
CA ASP A 249 -6.19 -5.68 3.34
C ASP A 249 -5.40 -6.65 4.23
N ASN A 250 -5.08 -7.86 3.72
CA ASN A 250 -4.24 -8.83 4.42
C ASN A 250 -2.83 -8.30 4.67
N ARG A 251 -2.21 -7.63 3.68
CA ARG A 251 -0.88 -7.02 3.84
C ARG A 251 -0.91 -5.89 4.87
N LEU A 252 -1.98 -5.09 4.94
CA LEU A 252 -2.15 -4.08 5.99
C LEU A 252 -2.17 -4.72 7.38
N MET A 253 -2.91 -5.81 7.55
CA MET A 253 -3.00 -6.52 8.83
C MET A 253 -1.64 -7.10 9.25
N GLN A 254 -0.91 -7.74 8.33
CA GLN A 254 0.43 -8.25 8.59
C GLN A 254 1.41 -7.14 8.97
N TYR A 255 1.36 -6.02 8.27
CA TYR A 255 2.18 -4.86 8.61
C TYR A 255 1.85 -4.32 10.00
N MET A 256 0.57 -4.22 10.33
CA MET A 256 0.11 -3.79 11.66
C MET A 256 0.60 -4.70 12.78
N GLU A 257 0.51 -6.02 12.60
CA GLU A 257 1.04 -7.00 13.55
C GLU A 257 2.56 -6.86 13.74
N ASN A 258 3.30 -6.66 12.65
CA ASN A 258 4.75 -6.42 12.71
C ASN A 258 5.09 -5.16 13.51
N ILE A 259 4.36 -4.05 13.29
CA ILE A 259 4.58 -2.80 14.05
C ILE A 259 4.21 -2.97 15.53
N ILE A 260 3.15 -3.73 15.85
CA ILE A 260 2.80 -4.06 17.24
C ILE A 260 3.90 -4.91 17.90
N ASN A 261 4.50 -5.86 17.18
CA ASN A 261 5.60 -6.66 17.69
C ASN A 261 6.85 -5.82 17.99
N ILE A 262 7.09 -4.76 17.21
CA ILE A 262 8.23 -3.85 17.40
C ILE A 262 8.01 -2.89 18.58
N HIS A 263 6.83 -2.27 18.69
CA HIS A 263 6.57 -1.19 19.65
C HIS A 263 5.75 -1.58 20.88
N GLY A 264 5.24 -2.81 20.92
CA GLY A 264 4.27 -3.27 21.90
C GLY A 264 2.82 -2.88 21.54
N PRO A 265 1.82 -3.43 22.27
CA PRO A 265 0.40 -3.28 21.94
C PRO A 265 -0.12 -1.84 22.02
N ASP A 266 0.47 -0.99 22.87
CA ASP A 266 0.02 0.38 23.11
C ASP A 266 0.16 1.29 21.88
N ILE A 267 1.02 0.93 20.92
CA ILE A 267 1.16 1.68 19.66
C ILE A 267 -0.16 1.74 18.89
N ARG A 268 -1.06 0.76 19.09
CA ARG A 268 -2.38 0.72 18.46
C ARG A 268 -3.21 1.97 18.76
N ASN A 269 -3.02 2.58 19.94
CA ASN A 269 -3.71 3.82 20.32
C ASN A 269 -3.30 5.02 19.46
N SER A 270 -2.18 4.93 18.75
CA SER A 270 -1.69 5.97 17.84
C SER A 270 -2.24 5.81 16.42
N PHE A 271 -2.81 4.65 16.08
CA PHE A 271 -3.36 4.41 14.75
C PHE A 271 -4.71 5.12 14.61
N ARG A 272 -4.88 5.91 13.55
CA ARG A 272 -6.15 6.63 13.32
C ARG A 272 -7.28 5.72 12.84
N ARG A 273 -6.97 4.45 12.54
CA ARG A 273 -7.88 3.38 12.15
C ARG A 273 -8.76 2.93 13.32
N SER A 274 -9.56 3.85 13.83
CA SER A 274 -10.29 3.74 15.10
C SER A 274 -11.72 3.24 14.92
N ILE A 275 -12.24 3.28 13.69
CA ILE A 275 -13.59 2.83 13.35
C ILE A 275 -13.47 1.77 12.25
N PRO A 276 -13.76 0.49 12.53
CA PRO A 276 -13.87 -0.53 11.51
C PRO A 276 -14.84 -0.06 10.42
N GLN A 277 -14.41 -0.07 9.17
CA GLN A 277 -15.33 0.25 8.08
C GLN A 277 -16.48 -0.79 8.08
N PRO A 278 -17.75 -0.35 7.98
CA PRO A 278 -18.87 -1.29 8.03
C PRO A 278 -18.85 -2.28 6.87
N LYS A 279 -18.32 -1.87 5.70
CA LYS A 279 -18.01 -2.75 4.57
C LYS A 279 -16.74 -2.29 3.85
N ASN A 280 -15.78 -3.19 3.64
CA ASN A 280 -14.62 -2.92 2.79
C ASN A 280 -14.99 -2.97 1.30
N GLY A 281 -14.08 -2.53 0.42
CA GLY A 281 -14.34 -2.49 -1.01
C GLY A 281 -14.63 -3.87 -1.60
N ALA A 282 -13.93 -4.91 -1.14
CA ALA A 282 -14.15 -6.28 -1.60
C ALA A 282 -15.58 -6.76 -1.31
N GLN A 283 -16.13 -6.46 -0.13
CA GLN A 283 -17.50 -6.78 0.23
C GLN A 283 -18.52 -6.02 -0.63
N GLN A 284 -18.28 -4.73 -0.87
CA GLN A 284 -19.16 -3.90 -1.70
C GLN A 284 -19.27 -4.45 -3.13
N VAL A 285 -18.13 -4.72 -3.77
CA VAL A 285 -18.11 -5.25 -5.15
C VAL A 285 -18.70 -6.67 -5.21
N MET A 286 -18.48 -7.49 -4.18
CA MET A 286 -19.09 -8.83 -4.10
C MET A 286 -20.62 -8.76 -4.09
N GLU A 287 -21.20 -7.88 -3.26
CA GLU A 287 -22.65 -7.67 -3.20
C GLU A 287 -23.23 -7.13 -4.52
N GLU A 288 -22.50 -6.22 -5.18
CA GLU A 288 -22.87 -5.66 -6.47
C GLU A 288 -22.90 -6.74 -7.57
N LEU A 289 -21.89 -7.61 -7.63
CA LEU A 289 -21.85 -8.75 -8.55
C LEU A 289 -22.96 -9.76 -8.25
N GLU A 290 -23.20 -10.09 -6.99
CA GLU A 290 -24.31 -10.97 -6.62
C GLU A 290 -25.66 -10.37 -7.05
N HIS A 291 -25.85 -9.07 -6.85
CA HIS A 291 -27.04 -8.35 -7.27
C HIS A 291 -27.23 -8.42 -8.79
N LEU A 292 -26.18 -8.12 -9.57
CA LEU A 292 -26.20 -8.19 -11.03
C LEU A 292 -26.57 -9.60 -11.52
N ASN A 293 -25.87 -10.62 -11.03
CA ASN A 293 -26.08 -12.01 -11.44
C ASN A 293 -27.47 -12.53 -11.06
N ARG A 294 -27.97 -12.17 -9.87
CA ARG A 294 -29.33 -12.53 -9.45
C ARG A 294 -30.37 -11.91 -10.38
N ARG A 295 -30.25 -10.62 -10.69
CA ARG A 295 -31.17 -9.92 -11.60
C ARG A 295 -31.15 -10.52 -13.01
N PHE A 296 -29.96 -10.74 -13.56
CA PHE A 296 -29.78 -11.35 -14.87
C PHE A 296 -30.45 -12.73 -14.96
N ALA A 297 -30.22 -13.60 -13.97
CA ALA A 297 -30.82 -14.93 -13.92
C ALA A 297 -32.34 -14.89 -13.77
N GLN A 298 -32.86 -14.00 -12.92
CA GLN A 298 -34.30 -13.83 -12.72
C GLN A 298 -35.01 -13.36 -13.99
N LEU A 299 -34.47 -12.35 -14.68
CA LEU A 299 -35.04 -11.86 -15.95
C LEU A 299 -34.99 -12.94 -17.04
N SER A 300 -33.88 -13.66 -17.15
CA SER A 300 -33.76 -14.77 -18.11
C SER A 300 -34.83 -15.85 -17.88
N SER A 301 -35.02 -16.27 -16.62
CA SER A 301 -36.07 -17.23 -16.24
C SER A 301 -37.47 -16.69 -16.54
N LEU A 302 -37.74 -15.44 -16.19
CA LEU A 302 -39.06 -14.81 -16.39
C LEU A 302 -39.42 -14.70 -17.87
N ILE A 303 -38.48 -14.29 -18.72
CA ILE A 303 -38.68 -14.18 -20.16
C ILE A 303 -38.93 -15.56 -20.76
N LEU A 304 -38.15 -16.56 -20.34
CA LEU A 304 -38.31 -17.94 -20.80
C LEU A 304 -39.68 -18.51 -20.41
N GLU A 305 -40.13 -18.28 -19.17
CA GLU A 305 -41.45 -18.70 -18.68
C GLU A 305 -42.57 -18.06 -19.50
N ARG A 306 -42.55 -16.73 -19.65
CA ARG A 306 -43.55 -15.98 -20.43
C ARG A 306 -43.57 -16.42 -21.90
N ARG A 307 -42.41 -16.68 -22.49
CA ARG A 307 -42.28 -17.21 -23.85
C ARG A 307 -42.97 -18.57 -23.97
N ASN A 308 -42.71 -19.49 -23.03
CA ASN A 308 -43.31 -20.82 -23.04
C ASN A 308 -44.84 -20.75 -22.88
N ILE A 309 -45.34 -19.89 -22.00
CA ILE A 309 -46.78 -19.63 -21.86
C ILE A 309 -47.38 -19.16 -23.19
N MET A 310 -46.75 -18.19 -23.86
CA MET A 310 -47.23 -17.69 -25.15
C MET A 310 -47.24 -18.78 -26.23
N GLN A 311 -46.22 -19.62 -26.30
CA GLN A 311 -46.18 -20.74 -27.24
C GLN A 311 -47.34 -21.72 -27.02
N ILE A 312 -47.66 -22.04 -25.76
CA ILE A 312 -48.79 -22.91 -25.40
C ILE A 312 -50.12 -22.26 -25.82
N LEU A 313 -50.31 -20.96 -25.55
CA LEU A 313 -51.53 -20.24 -25.93
C LEU A 313 -51.76 -20.21 -27.43
N ILE A 314 -50.70 -19.98 -28.22
CA ILE A 314 -50.76 -20.02 -29.68
C ILE A 314 -51.13 -21.43 -30.17
N GLN A 315 -50.54 -22.48 -29.60
CA GLN A 315 -50.88 -23.87 -29.96
C GLN A 315 -52.34 -24.20 -29.64
N ASN A 316 -52.82 -23.84 -28.45
CA ASN A 316 -54.20 -24.08 -28.03
C ASN A 316 -55.20 -23.35 -28.92
N TRP A 317 -54.91 -22.08 -29.26
CA TRP A 317 -55.75 -21.31 -30.17
C TRP A 317 -55.79 -21.91 -31.58
N LYS A 318 -54.64 -22.32 -32.14
CA LYS A 318 -54.59 -22.99 -33.45
C LYS A 318 -55.40 -24.28 -33.47
N ARG A 319 -55.30 -25.10 -32.41
CA ARG A 319 -56.12 -26.32 -32.28
C ARG A 319 -57.60 -26.00 -32.23
N LYS A 320 -58.01 -25.03 -31.40
CA LYS A 320 -59.43 -24.64 -31.28
C LYS A 320 -60.00 -24.18 -32.61
N LYS A 321 -59.29 -23.30 -33.34
CA LYS A 321 -59.70 -22.85 -34.67
C LYS A 321 -59.85 -23.99 -35.68
N GLN A 322 -59.01 -25.03 -35.58
CA GLN A 322 -59.09 -26.22 -36.42
C GLN A 322 -60.30 -27.09 -36.06
N TYR A 323 -60.64 -27.22 -34.77
CA TYR A 323 -61.87 -27.89 -34.34
C TYR A 323 -63.12 -27.14 -34.80
N ASP A 324 -63.17 -25.82 -34.57
CA ASP A 324 -64.30 -24.97 -34.98
C ASP A 324 -64.53 -25.04 -36.50
N PHE A 325 -63.44 -25.03 -37.30
CA PHE A 325 -63.52 -25.20 -38.75
C PHE A 325 -64.06 -26.57 -39.18
N LEU A 326 -63.65 -27.64 -38.48
CA LEU A 326 -64.15 -28.99 -38.76
C LEU A 326 -65.65 -29.10 -38.40
N GLU A 327 -66.07 -28.55 -37.27
CA GLU A 327 -67.50 -28.51 -36.88
C GLU A 327 -68.35 -27.75 -37.91
N ASP A 328 -67.90 -26.57 -38.36
CA ASP A 328 -68.59 -25.81 -39.40
C ASP A 328 -68.67 -26.59 -40.72
N LEU A 329 -67.60 -27.31 -41.10
CA LEU A 329 -67.58 -28.14 -42.30
C LEU A 329 -68.58 -29.30 -42.20
N PHE A 330 -68.65 -29.96 -41.04
CA PHE A 330 -69.62 -31.03 -40.79
C PHE A 330 -71.07 -30.51 -40.77
N ALA A 331 -71.30 -29.30 -40.24
CA ALA A 331 -72.61 -28.66 -40.21
C ALA A 331 -73.08 -28.16 -41.60
N THR A 332 -72.16 -27.95 -42.55
CA THR A 332 -72.49 -27.48 -43.91
C THR A 332 -72.70 -28.62 -44.91
N ILE A 333 -72.21 -29.84 -44.60
CA ILE A 333 -72.29 -31.02 -45.48
C ILE A 333 -73.44 -31.98 -45.08
N GLY A 334 -73.96 -31.88 -43.86
CA GLY A 334 -75.19 -32.55 -43.42
C GLY A 334 -76.43 -31.69 -43.62
#